data_AF-A0A077NM52-F1
#
_entry.id   AF-A0A077NM52-F1
#
_cell.length_a   1.000
_cell.length_b   1.000
_cell.length_c   1.000
_cell.angle_alpha   90.00
_cell.angle_beta   90.00
_cell.angle_gamma   90.00
#
_symmetry.space_group_name_H-M   'P 1'
#
loop_
_entity.id
_entity.type
_entity.pdbx_description
1 polymer ?
#
loop_
_entity_poly.entity_id
_entity_poly.type
_entity_poly.pdbx_seq_one_letter_code
_entity_poly.pdbx_strand_id
1 'polypeptide(L)'
;MSKHHNTETAFDYGKYGVIVITEAANSEIMSYTEALKSLDAGQYDNDLLLGFELMVALSHGWKAGFYEPNNEQRLMLWRWTVSASFVQEQIDRNGTHEVDNGRGGTDTAAIYVNGKAAITIYPLAERMMLVTHVEGIAFEQFGSEEGADMAVRMYMDFINVQPENGNRLSEKGREGLSILHDELIKSVEAGEFNTMPVIH
;
A
#
# COMPACT_ATOMS: atom_id res chain seq x y z
N MET A 1 -10.02 -15.64 24.22
CA MET A 1 -11.22 -15.13 23.53
C MET A 1 -11.22 -13.61 23.68
N SER A 2 -10.54 -12.92 22.76
CA SER A 2 -10.48 -11.46 22.74
C SER A 2 -11.68 -10.94 21.96
N LYS A 3 -12.50 -10.11 22.58
CA LYS A 3 -13.59 -9.38 21.91
C LYS A 3 -12.96 -8.22 21.14
N HIS A 4 -12.54 -8.45 19.91
CA HIS A 4 -12.34 -7.35 18.97
C HIS A 4 -13.73 -6.76 18.71
N HIS A 5 -13.95 -5.54 19.21
CA HIS A 5 -15.06 -4.71 18.77
C HIS A 5 -14.78 -4.41 17.31
N ASN A 6 -15.44 -5.14 16.41
CA ASN A 6 -15.43 -4.85 14.99
C ASN A 6 -16.31 -3.60 14.83
N THR A 7 -15.72 -2.41 14.97
CA THR A 7 -16.37 -1.16 14.59
C THR A 7 -16.45 -1.15 13.07
N GLU A 8 -17.59 -1.57 12.50
CA GLU A 8 -17.80 -1.66 11.05
C GLU A 8 -17.86 -0.25 10.44
N THR A 9 -16.69 0.32 10.15
CA THR A 9 -16.56 1.44 9.22
C THR A 9 -16.66 0.87 7.82
N ALA A 10 -17.50 1.46 6.97
CA ALA A 10 -17.64 1.06 5.57
C ALA A 10 -17.60 2.29 4.66
N PHE A 11 -17.23 2.07 3.40
CA PHE A 11 -17.16 3.12 2.39
C PHE A 11 -18.16 2.90 1.27
N ASP A 12 -18.83 3.97 0.87
CA ASP A 12 -19.58 4.06 -0.38
C ASP A 12 -19.11 5.30 -1.17
N TYR A 13 -19.62 5.51 -2.37
CA TYR A 13 -19.22 6.60 -3.25
C TYR A 13 -20.42 7.41 -3.71
N GLY A 14 -20.24 8.73 -3.77
CA GLY A 14 -21.27 9.66 -4.19
C GLY A 14 -20.72 10.77 -5.07
N LYS A 15 -21.64 11.57 -5.62
CA LYS A 15 -21.28 12.70 -6.49
C LYS A 15 -20.32 13.70 -5.83
N TYR A 16 -20.36 13.79 -4.49
CA TYR A 16 -19.64 14.80 -3.72
C TYR A 16 -18.38 14.25 -3.01
N GLY A 17 -18.14 12.94 -3.05
CA GLY A 17 -17.03 12.32 -2.32
C GLY A 17 -17.27 10.85 -1.97
N VAL A 18 -16.38 10.32 -1.15
CA VAL A 18 -16.55 9.03 -0.48
C VAL A 18 -17.48 9.24 0.72
N ILE A 19 -18.49 8.38 0.83
CA ILE A 19 -19.41 8.34 1.96
C ILE A 19 -18.80 7.41 3.00
N VAL A 20 -18.50 7.94 4.18
CA VAL A 20 -18.01 7.17 5.32
C VAL A 20 -19.21 6.80 6.18
N ILE A 21 -19.49 5.50 6.26
CA ILE A 21 -20.60 4.96 7.04
C ILE A 21 -20.04 4.46 8.36
N THR A 22 -20.55 5.00 9.46
CA THR A 22 -20.18 4.60 10.82
C THR A 22 -21.37 3.96 11.55
N GLU A 23 -21.12 3.12 12.55
CA GLU A 23 -22.16 2.44 13.34
C GLU A 23 -23.21 3.38 13.95
N ALA A 24 -22.87 4.65 14.19
CA ALA A 24 -23.81 5.65 14.68
C ALA A 24 -24.90 6.04 13.66
N ALA A 25 -24.94 5.39 12.48
CA ALA A 25 -25.73 5.78 11.30
C ALA A 25 -25.46 7.22 10.83
N ASN A 26 -24.32 7.78 11.24
CA ASN A 26 -23.83 9.05 10.76
C ASN A 26 -23.05 8.78 9.47
N SER A 27 -23.47 9.46 8.40
CA SER A 27 -22.74 9.49 7.13
C SER A 27 -21.94 10.80 7.05
N GLU A 28 -20.62 10.70 7.02
CA GLU A 28 -19.76 11.82 6.65
C GLU A 28 -19.40 11.71 5.17
N ILE A 29 -19.18 12.85 4.52
CA ILE A 29 -18.66 12.89 3.15
C ILE A 29 -17.24 13.40 3.20
N MET A 30 -16.30 12.54 2.85
CA MET A 30 -14.91 12.88 2.64
C MET A 30 -14.71 13.14 1.15
N SER A 31 -14.01 14.21 0.76
CA SER A 31 -13.72 14.40 -0.67
C SER A 31 -12.83 13.26 -1.20
N TYR A 32 -12.93 12.95 -2.50
CA TYR A 32 -12.07 11.93 -3.11
C TYR A 32 -10.57 12.22 -2.94
N THR A 33 -10.19 13.49 -2.93
CA THR A 33 -8.79 13.89 -2.71
C THR A 33 -8.35 13.66 -1.27
N GLU A 34 -9.21 13.93 -0.29
CA GLU A 34 -8.91 13.63 1.12
C GLU A 34 -8.82 12.13 1.37
N ALA A 35 -9.73 11.34 0.78
CA ALA A 35 -9.71 9.88 0.82
C ALA A 35 -8.38 9.32 0.28
N LEU A 36 -7.96 9.77 -0.91
CA LEU A 36 -6.69 9.35 -1.47
C LEU A 36 -5.50 9.75 -0.58
N LYS A 37 -5.48 10.99 -0.05
CA LYS A 37 -4.42 11.45 0.85
C LYS A 37 -4.38 10.64 2.15
N SER A 38 -5.51 10.19 2.66
CA SER A 38 -5.57 9.35 3.86
C SER A 38 -4.93 7.97 3.65
N LEU A 39 -5.11 7.38 2.46
CA LEU A 39 -4.40 6.15 2.07
C LEU A 39 -2.89 6.37 2.00
N ASP A 40 -2.44 7.38 1.25
CA ASP A 40 -1.01 7.64 1.06
C ASP A 40 -0.29 8.00 2.38
N ALA A 41 -0.99 8.70 3.28
CA ALA A 41 -0.53 9.01 4.63
C ALA A 41 -0.49 7.80 5.58
N GLY A 42 -0.93 6.62 5.13
CA GLY A 42 -0.86 5.38 5.89
C GLY A 42 -1.93 5.23 6.97
N GLN A 43 -3.04 5.98 6.91
CA GLN A 43 -4.12 5.88 7.92
C GLN A 43 -4.75 4.48 7.99
N TYR A 44 -4.60 3.69 6.93
CA TYR A 44 -5.13 2.33 6.79
C TYR A 44 -4.05 1.25 6.78
N ASP A 45 -2.80 1.57 7.12
CA ASP A 45 -1.70 0.59 7.07
C ASP A 45 -1.86 -0.53 8.12
N ASN A 46 -2.58 -0.26 9.21
CA ASN A 46 -2.90 -1.23 10.26
C ASN A 46 -4.18 -2.04 9.96
N ASP A 47 -4.96 -1.62 8.95
CA ASP A 47 -6.17 -2.31 8.50
C ASP A 47 -6.26 -2.22 6.97
N LEU A 48 -5.44 -3.06 6.32
CA LEU A 48 -5.33 -3.08 4.86
C LEU A 48 -6.67 -3.39 4.18
N LEU A 49 -7.52 -4.20 4.82
CA LEU A 49 -8.85 -4.53 4.29
C LEU A 49 -9.70 -3.26 4.19
N LEU A 50 -9.77 -2.47 5.26
CA LEU A 50 -10.47 -1.20 5.27
C LEU A 50 -9.88 -0.22 4.22
N GLY A 51 -8.56 -0.21 4.07
CA GLY A 51 -7.89 0.56 3.01
C GLY A 51 -8.29 0.10 1.59
N PHE A 52 -8.42 -1.20 1.35
CA PHE A 52 -8.90 -1.74 0.08
C PHE A 52 -10.36 -1.39 -0.20
N GLU A 53 -11.21 -1.34 0.82
CA GLU A 53 -12.60 -0.88 0.67
C GLU A 53 -12.65 0.60 0.25
N LEU A 54 -11.82 1.46 0.87
CA LEU A 54 -11.71 2.86 0.47
C LEU A 54 -11.23 3.01 -0.99
N MET A 55 -10.26 2.19 -1.38
CA MET A 55 -9.78 2.08 -2.76
C MET A 55 -10.89 1.70 -3.76
N VAL A 56 -11.79 0.79 -3.37
CA VAL A 56 -12.94 0.41 -4.20
C VAL A 56 -13.90 1.58 -4.35
N ALA A 57 -14.21 2.31 -3.27
CA ALA A 57 -15.05 3.50 -3.33
C ALA A 57 -14.46 4.61 -4.23
N LEU A 58 -13.15 4.87 -4.11
CA LEU A 58 -12.41 5.78 -4.99
C LEU A 58 -12.51 5.35 -6.47
N SER A 59 -12.31 4.05 -6.74
CA SER A 59 -12.36 3.49 -8.10
C SER A 59 -13.77 3.57 -8.70
N HIS A 60 -14.81 3.34 -7.89
CA HIS A 60 -16.20 3.49 -8.33
C HIS A 60 -16.57 4.95 -8.60
N GLY A 61 -16.15 5.88 -7.74
CA GLY A 61 -16.34 7.32 -7.96
C GLY A 61 -15.68 7.81 -9.25
N TRP A 62 -14.49 7.28 -9.55
CA TRP A 62 -13.82 7.54 -10.83
C TRP A 62 -14.60 6.96 -12.00
N LYS A 63 -14.97 5.68 -11.97
CA LYS A 63 -15.74 5.02 -13.03
C LYS A 63 -17.10 5.68 -13.29
N ALA A 64 -17.73 6.25 -12.27
CA ALA A 64 -18.99 6.99 -12.36
C ALA A 64 -18.84 8.42 -12.90
N GLY A 65 -17.60 8.92 -13.10
CA GLY A 65 -17.33 10.28 -13.55
C GLY A 65 -17.55 11.36 -12.48
N PHE A 66 -17.60 10.99 -11.20
CA PHE A 66 -17.72 11.95 -10.09
C PHE A 66 -16.37 12.53 -9.68
N TYR A 67 -15.29 11.82 -10.05
CA TYR A 67 -13.92 12.17 -9.75
C TYR A 67 -13.04 11.78 -10.93
N GLU A 68 -12.09 12.64 -11.28
CA GLU A 68 -11.05 12.31 -12.26
C GLU A 68 -9.69 12.58 -11.62
N PRO A 69 -8.94 11.54 -11.23
CA PRO A 69 -7.63 11.72 -10.63
C PRO A 69 -6.64 12.26 -11.67
N ASN A 70 -5.90 13.29 -11.29
CA ASN A 70 -4.74 13.76 -12.06
C ASN A 70 -3.59 12.73 -11.99
N ASN A 71 -2.49 12.96 -12.73
CA ASN A 71 -1.38 11.99 -12.81
C ASN A 71 -0.74 11.69 -11.45
N GLU A 72 -0.52 12.71 -10.61
CA GLU A 72 0.02 12.54 -9.25
C GLU A 72 -0.92 11.71 -8.37
N GLN A 73 -2.22 11.97 -8.46
CA GLN A 73 -3.23 11.23 -7.70
C GLN A 73 -3.34 9.77 -8.16
N ARG A 74 -3.24 9.51 -9.47
CA ARG A 74 -3.16 8.14 -10.00
C ARG A 74 -1.91 7.43 -9.48
N LEU A 75 -0.78 8.13 -9.43
CA LEU A 75 0.47 7.58 -8.92
C LEU A 75 0.35 7.19 -7.45
N MET A 76 -0.19 8.08 -6.60
CA MET A 76 -0.46 7.78 -5.18
C MET A 76 -1.38 6.55 -5.02
N LEU A 77 -2.47 6.50 -5.80
CA LEU A 77 -3.46 5.43 -5.76
C LEU A 77 -2.82 4.06 -6.07
N TRP A 78 -2.05 3.99 -7.16
CA TRP A 78 -1.40 2.76 -7.59
C TRP A 78 -0.23 2.35 -6.71
N ARG A 79 0.56 3.31 -6.21
CA ARG A 79 1.64 3.06 -5.25
C ARG A 79 1.09 2.42 -3.97
N TRP A 80 0.01 2.98 -3.42
CA TRP A 80 -0.65 2.40 -2.25
C TRP A 80 -1.17 0.99 -2.55
N THR A 81 -1.81 0.80 -3.71
CA THR A 81 -2.36 -0.51 -4.13
C THR A 81 -1.28 -1.58 -4.20
N VAL A 82 -0.14 -1.30 -4.83
CA VAL A 82 0.98 -2.24 -4.95
C VAL A 82 1.58 -2.56 -3.59
N SER A 83 1.86 -1.53 -2.79
CA SER A 83 2.39 -1.69 -1.42
C SER A 83 1.47 -2.56 -0.55
N ALA A 84 0.19 -2.19 -0.44
CA ALA A 84 -0.79 -2.92 0.36
C ALA A 84 -0.97 -4.37 -0.14
N SER A 85 -0.98 -4.59 -1.46
CA SER A 85 -1.12 -5.94 -2.03
C SER A 85 0.07 -6.83 -1.70
N PHE A 86 1.30 -6.28 -1.74
CA PHE A 86 2.50 -7.04 -1.38
C PHE A 86 2.53 -7.39 0.09
N VAL A 87 2.27 -6.41 0.97
CA VAL A 87 2.22 -6.64 2.42
C VAL A 87 1.14 -7.64 2.77
N GLN A 88 -0.06 -7.52 2.22
CA GLN A 88 -1.14 -8.48 2.46
C GLN A 88 -0.76 -9.89 1.99
N GLU A 89 -0.11 -10.03 0.83
CA GLU A 89 0.38 -11.35 0.38
C GLU A 89 1.46 -11.92 1.31
N GLN A 90 2.33 -11.09 1.90
CA GLN A 90 3.30 -11.55 2.89
C GLN A 90 2.64 -11.98 4.19
N ILE A 91 1.63 -11.25 4.67
CA ILE A 91 0.82 -11.62 5.84
C ILE A 91 0.15 -12.98 5.59
N ASP A 92 -0.51 -13.14 4.43
CA ASP A 92 -1.24 -14.36 4.09
C ASP A 92 -0.30 -15.59 3.99
N ARG A 93 0.94 -15.40 3.55
CA ARG A 93 1.91 -16.49 3.32
C ARG A 93 2.78 -16.82 4.53
N ASN A 94 3.26 -15.80 5.23
CA ASN A 94 4.34 -15.90 6.21
C ASN A 94 3.91 -15.44 7.61
N GLY A 95 2.75 -14.79 7.73
CA GLY A 95 2.26 -14.22 8.98
C GLY A 95 2.88 -12.88 9.34
N THR A 96 2.73 -12.51 10.61
CA THR A 96 3.16 -11.23 11.17
C THR A 96 4.14 -11.41 12.33
N HIS A 97 4.87 -10.33 12.64
CA HIS A 97 5.75 -10.23 13.79
C HIS A 97 5.47 -8.92 14.56
N GLU A 98 5.48 -9.00 15.89
CA GLU A 98 5.37 -7.82 16.75
C GLU A 98 6.76 -7.22 16.95
N VAL A 99 6.93 -5.95 16.57
CA VAL A 99 8.19 -5.21 16.64
C VAL A 99 8.08 -4.11 17.69
N ASP A 100 9.04 -4.02 18.61
CA ASP A 100 9.09 -2.92 19.59
C ASP A 100 9.19 -1.57 18.86
N ASN A 101 8.25 -0.67 19.15
CA ASN A 101 8.14 0.61 18.47
C ASN A 101 8.94 1.75 19.13
N GLY A 102 9.73 1.43 20.17
CA GLY A 102 10.54 2.39 20.91
C GLY A 102 9.73 3.36 21.78
N ARG A 103 8.40 3.23 21.82
CA ARG A 103 7.47 4.09 22.58
C ARG A 103 6.76 3.33 23.69
N GLY A 104 7.26 2.14 24.04
CA GLY A 104 6.68 1.28 25.07
C GLY A 104 5.52 0.42 24.59
N GLY A 105 5.39 0.22 23.28
CA GLY A 105 4.43 -0.70 22.67
C GLY A 105 5.06 -1.50 21.53
N THR A 106 4.22 -2.21 20.78
CA THR A 106 4.62 -2.95 19.58
C THR A 106 3.82 -2.49 18.37
N ASP A 107 4.47 -2.55 17.21
CA ASP A 107 3.84 -2.44 15.90
C ASP A 107 3.78 -3.83 15.26
N THR A 108 2.71 -4.12 14.53
CA THR A 108 2.57 -5.40 13.80
C THR A 108 3.15 -5.25 12.39
N ALA A 109 4.16 -6.06 12.07
CA ALA A 109 4.83 -6.05 10.76
C ALA A 109 4.56 -7.35 9.99
N ALA A 110 4.55 -7.28 8.65
CA ALA A 110 4.50 -8.49 7.83
C ALA A 110 5.88 -9.13 7.69
N ILE A 111 5.94 -10.46 7.55
CA ILE A 111 7.21 -11.18 7.41
C ILE A 111 7.47 -11.45 5.92
N TYR A 112 8.59 -10.97 5.39
CA TYR A 112 9.11 -11.38 4.08
C TYR A 112 10.19 -12.46 4.25
N VAL A 113 10.19 -13.48 3.39
CA VAL A 113 11.13 -14.60 3.41
C VAL A 113 11.62 -14.91 1.99
N ASN A 114 12.94 -14.95 1.80
CA ASN A 114 13.56 -15.30 0.50
C ASN A 114 14.18 -16.71 0.46
N GLY A 115 13.83 -17.53 1.45
CA GLY A 115 14.34 -18.90 1.62
C GLY A 115 15.67 -19.00 2.35
N LYS A 116 16.39 -17.89 2.58
CA LYS A 116 17.64 -17.86 3.36
C LYS A 116 17.54 -16.98 4.61
N ALA A 117 16.89 -15.82 4.46
CA ALA A 117 16.69 -14.86 5.52
C ALA A 117 15.22 -14.43 5.58
N ALA A 118 14.86 -13.79 6.69
CA ALA A 118 13.57 -13.18 6.89
C ALA A 118 13.76 -11.76 7.42
N ILE A 119 12.93 -10.82 6.94
CA ILE A 119 12.87 -9.44 7.42
C ILE A 119 11.41 -9.05 7.64
N THR A 120 11.20 -8.06 8.50
CA THR A 120 9.89 -7.43 8.68
C THR A 120 9.72 -6.29 7.69
N ILE A 121 8.56 -6.19 7.06
CA ILE A 121 8.20 -5.13 6.12
C ILE A 121 6.91 -4.42 6.55
N TYR A 122 6.79 -3.15 6.16
CA TYR A 122 5.67 -2.28 6.49
C TYR A 122 5.14 -1.59 5.23
N PRO A 123 3.82 -1.31 5.11
CA PRO A 123 3.28 -0.62 3.94
C PRO A 123 3.96 0.71 3.62
N LEU A 124 4.32 1.50 4.64
CA LEU A 124 5.08 2.74 4.46
C LEU A 124 6.46 2.49 3.85
N ALA A 125 7.20 1.49 4.34
CA ALA A 125 8.51 1.13 3.79
C ALA A 125 8.41 0.72 2.32
N GLU A 126 7.38 -0.07 1.96
CA GLU A 126 7.09 -0.42 0.56
C GLU A 126 6.84 0.81 -0.30
N ARG A 127 5.99 1.75 0.17
CA ARG A 127 5.72 2.99 -0.58
C ARG A 127 7.00 3.80 -0.80
N MET A 128 7.88 3.90 0.19
CA MET A 128 9.15 4.63 0.07
C MET A 128 10.13 3.94 -0.89
N MET A 129 10.20 2.61 -0.84
CA MET A 129 11.00 1.81 -1.75
C MET A 129 10.51 1.99 -3.20
N LEU A 130 9.19 1.98 -3.43
CA LEU A 130 8.59 2.25 -4.73
C LEU A 130 8.89 3.67 -5.24
N VAL A 131 8.75 4.70 -4.40
CA VAL A 131 9.12 6.08 -4.74
C VAL A 131 10.59 6.17 -5.15
N THR A 132 11.48 5.49 -4.45
CA THR A 132 12.93 5.60 -4.68
C THR A 132 13.37 4.81 -5.91
N HIS A 133 12.95 3.55 -6.02
CA HIS A 133 13.51 2.60 -6.99
C HIS A 133 12.66 2.42 -8.24
N VAL A 134 11.39 2.81 -8.22
CA VAL A 134 10.51 2.77 -9.40
C VAL A 134 10.27 4.18 -9.92
N GLU A 135 9.73 5.06 -9.07
CA GLU A 135 9.33 6.41 -9.51
C GLU A 135 10.55 7.30 -9.74
N GLY A 136 11.56 7.24 -8.87
CA GLY A 136 12.79 8.00 -9.01
C GLY A 136 13.48 7.76 -10.37
N ILE A 137 13.63 6.48 -10.75
CA ILE A 137 14.20 6.10 -12.05
C ILE A 137 13.33 6.62 -13.21
N ALA A 138 12.00 6.49 -13.11
CA ALA A 138 11.10 6.97 -14.15
C ALA A 138 11.16 8.50 -14.31
N PHE A 139 11.20 9.25 -13.21
CA PHE A 139 11.31 10.70 -13.23
C PHE A 139 12.65 11.19 -13.75
N GLU A 140 13.76 10.52 -13.37
CA GLU A 140 15.09 10.84 -13.89
C GLU A 140 15.19 10.65 -15.41
N GLN A 141 14.55 9.61 -15.94
CA GLN A 141 14.64 9.28 -17.36
C GLN A 141 13.66 10.06 -18.24
N PHE A 142 12.44 10.30 -17.75
CA PHE A 142 11.34 10.79 -18.59
C PHE A 142 10.80 12.15 -18.15
N GLY A 143 11.25 12.70 -17.02
CA GLY A 143 10.66 13.91 -16.44
C GLY A 143 9.38 13.63 -15.65
N SER A 144 8.76 14.69 -15.11
CA SER A 144 7.68 14.56 -14.13
C SER A 144 6.40 13.94 -14.71
N GLU A 145 5.92 14.44 -15.86
CA GLU A 145 4.62 14.01 -16.41
C GLU A 145 4.69 12.61 -17.03
N GLU A 146 5.63 12.41 -17.95
CA GLU A 146 5.84 11.11 -18.61
C GLU A 146 6.38 10.05 -17.63
N GLY A 147 7.20 10.44 -16.66
CA GLY A 147 7.68 9.54 -15.62
C GLY A 147 6.55 9.05 -14.70
N ALA A 148 5.59 9.92 -14.36
CA ALA A 148 4.42 9.53 -13.57
C ALA A 148 3.53 8.53 -14.33
N ASP A 149 3.27 8.79 -15.63
CA ASP A 149 2.49 7.88 -16.48
C ASP A 149 3.21 6.52 -16.64
N MET A 150 4.54 6.52 -16.81
CA MET A 150 5.34 5.30 -16.86
C MET A 150 5.23 4.50 -15.56
N ALA A 151 5.43 5.14 -14.40
CA ALA A 151 5.35 4.48 -13.10
C ALA A 151 3.94 3.91 -12.84
N VAL A 152 2.88 4.65 -13.19
CA VAL A 152 1.50 4.14 -13.11
C VAL A 152 1.32 2.88 -13.96
N ARG A 153 1.82 2.86 -15.21
CA ARG A 153 1.74 1.67 -16.06
C ARG A 153 2.51 0.48 -15.49
N MET A 154 3.69 0.72 -14.91
CA MET A 154 4.46 -0.32 -14.23
C MET A 154 3.70 -0.88 -13.03
N TYR A 155 3.03 -0.04 -12.24
CA TYR A 155 2.21 -0.50 -11.12
C TYR A 155 0.97 -1.27 -11.57
N MET A 156 0.33 -0.85 -12.67
CA MET A 156 -0.76 -1.60 -13.27
C MET A 156 -0.31 -3.01 -13.69
N ASP A 157 0.88 -3.14 -14.26
CA ASP A 157 1.48 -4.45 -14.59
C ASP A 157 1.79 -5.30 -13.35
N PHE A 158 2.01 -4.69 -12.19
CA PHE A 158 2.29 -5.39 -10.93
C PHE A 158 1.05 -5.97 -10.27
N ILE A 159 -0.15 -5.55 -10.69
CA ILE A 159 -1.42 -6.01 -10.14
C ILE A 159 -2.11 -6.94 -11.14
N ASN A 160 -2.52 -8.11 -10.66
CA ASN A 160 -3.51 -8.95 -11.32
C ASN A 160 -4.88 -8.67 -10.70
N VAL A 161 -5.74 -8.00 -11.46
CA VAL A 161 -7.12 -7.74 -11.05
C VAL A 161 -7.92 -9.03 -11.26
N GLN A 162 -8.12 -9.80 -10.19
CA GLN A 162 -8.99 -10.98 -10.22
C GLN A 162 -10.35 -10.62 -9.62
N PRO A 163 -11.45 -10.69 -10.40
CA PRO A 163 -12.78 -10.36 -9.91
C PRO A 163 -13.22 -11.20 -8.70
N GLU A 164 -12.74 -12.44 -8.59
CA GLU A 164 -13.14 -13.42 -7.57
C GLU A 164 -12.39 -13.23 -6.23
N ASN A 165 -11.12 -12.79 -6.30
CA ASN A 165 -10.15 -12.91 -5.19
C ASN A 165 -9.54 -11.56 -4.77
N GLY A 166 -10.01 -10.45 -5.34
CA GLY A 166 -9.48 -9.11 -5.12
C GLY A 166 -8.19 -8.83 -5.90
N ASN A 167 -7.64 -7.64 -5.71
CA ASN A 167 -6.34 -7.27 -6.28
C ASN A 167 -5.25 -8.11 -5.62
N ARG A 168 -4.57 -8.93 -6.43
CA ARG A 168 -3.37 -9.68 -6.02
C ARG A 168 -2.22 -9.24 -6.89
N LEU A 169 -0.99 -9.48 -6.46
CA LEU A 169 0.15 -9.20 -7.32
C LEU A 169 0.13 -10.09 -8.56
N SER A 170 0.62 -9.57 -9.67
CA SER A 170 1.02 -10.37 -10.82
C SER A 170 2.31 -11.13 -10.51
N GLU A 171 2.71 -12.07 -11.36
CA GLU A 171 4.02 -12.72 -11.24
C GLU A 171 5.15 -11.69 -11.31
N LYS A 172 5.05 -10.76 -12.27
CA LYS A 172 5.99 -9.63 -12.44
C LYS A 172 6.06 -8.74 -11.19
N GLY A 173 4.92 -8.43 -10.57
CA GLY A 173 4.87 -7.65 -9.33
C GLY A 173 5.58 -8.35 -8.17
N ARG A 174 5.33 -9.65 -8.00
CA ARG A 174 6.02 -10.45 -6.96
C ARG A 174 7.52 -10.51 -7.19
N GLU A 175 7.94 -10.80 -8.41
CA GLU A 175 9.35 -10.90 -8.76
C GLU A 175 10.07 -9.56 -8.54
N GLY A 176 9.52 -8.48 -9.11
CA GLY A 176 10.11 -7.14 -9.00
C GLY A 176 10.27 -6.67 -7.56
N LEU A 177 9.24 -6.85 -6.73
CA LEU A 177 9.30 -6.48 -5.31
C LEU A 177 10.25 -7.40 -4.53
N SER A 178 10.27 -8.71 -4.82
CA SER A 178 11.18 -9.65 -4.15
C SER A 178 12.66 -9.35 -4.44
N ILE A 179 12.99 -8.94 -5.67
CA ILE A 179 14.36 -8.52 -6.04
C ILE A 179 14.85 -7.37 -5.13
N LEU A 180 14.00 -6.36 -4.90
CA LEU A 180 14.36 -5.19 -4.09
C LEU A 180 14.61 -5.56 -2.63
N HIS A 181 13.83 -6.51 -2.09
CA HIS A 181 14.03 -7.02 -0.74
C HIS A 181 15.25 -7.94 -0.62
N ASP A 182 15.51 -8.77 -1.64
CA ASP A 182 16.67 -9.64 -1.68
C ASP A 182 17.97 -8.86 -1.79
N GLU A 183 17.96 -7.73 -2.52
CA GLU A 183 19.07 -6.79 -2.56
C GLU A 183 19.30 -6.13 -1.20
N LEU A 184 18.23 -5.68 -0.52
CA LEU A 184 18.33 -5.14 0.83
C LEU A 184 18.95 -6.15 1.81
N ILE A 185 18.49 -7.40 1.78
CA ILE A 185 19.04 -8.48 2.62
C ILE A 185 20.54 -8.66 2.36
N LYS A 186 20.96 -8.72 1.09
CA LYS A 186 22.38 -8.85 0.73
C LYS A 186 23.21 -7.67 1.24
N SER A 187 22.72 -6.44 1.12
CA SER A 187 23.40 -5.24 1.63
C SER A 187 23.55 -5.28 3.16
N VAL A 188 22.53 -5.75 3.88
CA VAL A 188 22.61 -5.95 5.34
C VAL A 188 23.63 -7.02 5.70
N GLU A 189 23.62 -8.17 5.02
CA GLU A 189 24.58 -9.26 5.24
C GLU A 189 26.03 -8.85 4.93
N ALA A 190 26.22 -7.98 3.93
CA ALA A 190 27.52 -7.40 3.58
C ALA A 190 28.01 -6.33 4.57
N GLY A 191 27.18 -5.93 5.54
CA GLY A 191 27.52 -4.93 6.55
C GLY A 191 27.56 -3.50 6.00
N GLU A 192 26.81 -3.21 4.93
CA GLU A 192 26.78 -1.88 4.29
C GLU A 192 26.10 -0.81 5.18
N PHE A 193 25.37 -1.25 6.21
CA PHE A 193 24.72 -0.36 7.17
C PHE A 193 25.47 -0.36 8.51
N ASN A 194 25.85 0.84 8.99
CA ASN A 194 26.51 1.03 10.29
C ASN A 194 25.62 0.62 11.49
N THR A 195 24.30 0.64 11.29
CA THR A 195 23.25 0.22 12.24
C THR A 195 22.12 -0.38 11.42
N MET A 196 21.48 -1.47 11.89
CA MET A 196 20.31 -2.00 11.18
C MET A 196 19.23 -0.90 11.09
N PRO A 197 18.75 -0.55 9.88
CA PRO A 197 17.67 0.40 9.74
C PRO A 197 16.42 -0.17 10.41
N VAL A 198 15.81 0.61 11.32
CA VAL A 198 14.47 0.32 11.84
C VAL A 198 13.55 1.35 11.24
N ILE A 199 12.61 0.90 10.41
CA ILE A 199 11.52 1.72 9.89
C ILE A 199 10.31 1.41 10.79
N HIS A 200 9.77 2.44 11.43
CA HIS A 200 8.49 2.42 12.13
C HIS A 200 7.45 3.11 11.26
#